data_AF-A0A956I7Z0-F1
#
_entry.id   AF-A0A956I7Z0-F1
#
_cell.length_a   1.000
_cell.length_b   1.000
_cell.length_c   1.000
_cell.angle_alpha   90.00
_cell.angle_beta   90.00
_cell.angle_gamma   90.00
#
_symmetry.space_group_name_H-M   'P 1'
#
loop_
_entity.id
_entity.type
_entity.pdbx_description
1 polymer ?
#
loop_
_entity_poly.entity_id
_entity_poly.type
_entity_poly.pdbx_seq_one_letter_code
_entity_poly.pdbx_strand_id
1 'polypeptide(L)'
;EAWDAESGLLACTRPEAVQALLAEGYMSEAKPTLRSPLERPGVLLAGRRSHVVGAANVEAAAREWGLAVRWFEESGHFVYVEEPEAFAAAVVEAAR
;
A
#
# COMPACT_ATOMS: atom_id res chain seq x y z
N GLU A 1 -10.42 -19.62 0.57
CA GLU A 1 -11.87 -19.88 0.40
C GLU A 1 -12.67 -19.80 1.70
N ALA A 2 -12.50 -20.71 2.67
CA ALA A 2 -13.22 -20.63 3.96
C ALA A 2 -12.87 -19.36 4.75
N TRP A 3 -11.59 -18.99 4.79
CA TRP A 3 -11.12 -17.82 5.54
C TRP A 3 -11.62 -16.48 4.99
N ASP A 4 -11.76 -16.35 3.67
CA ASP A 4 -12.27 -15.13 3.02
C ASP A 4 -13.76 -14.91 3.31
N ALA A 5 -14.54 -16.00 3.40
CA ALA A 5 -15.97 -15.93 3.70
C ALA A 5 -16.23 -15.62 5.18
N GLU A 6 -15.44 -16.20 6.08
CA GLU A 6 -15.57 -15.98 7.53
C GLU A 6 -15.01 -14.63 8.00
N SER A 7 -13.99 -14.08 7.33
CA SER A 7 -13.38 -12.80 7.71
C SER A 7 -14.15 -11.57 7.24
N GLY A 8 -15.12 -11.73 6.33
CA GLY A 8 -15.77 -10.60 5.64
C GLY A 8 -14.85 -9.84 4.69
N LEU A 9 -13.61 -10.30 4.52
CA LEU A 9 -12.62 -9.71 3.62
C LEU A 9 -12.67 -10.49 2.30
N LEU A 10 -13.40 -9.93 1.32
CA LEU A 10 -13.33 -10.43 -0.04
C LEU A 10 -11.95 -10.15 -0.61
N ALA A 11 -11.31 -11.17 -1.18
CA ALA A 11 -10.08 -10.96 -1.94
C ALA A 11 -10.33 -9.89 -3.01
N CYS A 12 -9.43 -8.91 -3.12
CA CYS A 12 -9.58 -7.73 -3.98
C CYS A 12 -9.74 -8.08 -5.47
N THR A 13 -9.40 -9.32 -5.84
CA THR A 13 -9.48 -9.89 -7.19
C THR A 13 -10.83 -10.56 -7.49
N ARG A 14 -11.71 -10.72 -6.49
CA ARG A 14 -13.04 -11.29 -6.72
C ARG A 14 -13.90 -10.34 -7.55
N PRO A 15 -14.72 -10.85 -8.48
CA PRO A 15 -15.56 -10.01 -9.33
C PRO A 15 -16.41 -9.00 -8.54
N GLU A 16 -16.94 -9.38 -7.39
CA GLU A 16 -17.79 -8.53 -6.55
C GLU A 16 -17.01 -7.33 -5.98
N ALA A 17 -15.78 -7.55 -5.51
CA ALA A 17 -14.91 -6.49 -5.03
C ALA A 17 -14.52 -5.53 -6.17
N VAL A 18 -14.21 -6.08 -7.35
CA VAL A 18 -13.90 -5.28 -8.55
C VAL A 18 -15.10 -4.44 -8.98
N GLN A 19 -16.31 -5.00 -8.99
CA GLN A 19 -17.54 -4.26 -9.33
C GLN A 19 -17.85 -3.15 -8.33
N ALA A 20 -17.65 -3.38 -7.03
CA ALA A 20 -17.80 -2.34 -6.02
C ALA A 20 -16.80 -1.20 -6.22
N LEU A 21 -15.52 -1.51 -6.43
CA LEU A 21 -14.47 -0.51 -6.69
C LEU A 21 -14.71 0.26 -7.99
N LEU A 22 -15.23 -0.38 -9.03
CA LEU A 22 -15.68 0.27 -10.27
C LEU A 22 -16.84 1.24 -10.02
N ALA A 23 -17.88 0.79 -9.30
CA ALA A 23 -19.06 1.61 -9.01
C ALA A 23 -18.70 2.87 -8.19
N GLU A 24 -17.69 2.77 -7.32
CA GLU A 24 -17.19 3.89 -6.52
C GLU A 24 -16.14 4.76 -7.24
N GLY A 25 -15.82 4.44 -8.50
CA GLY A 25 -14.91 5.19 -9.35
C GLY A 25 -13.42 5.01 -9.03
N TYR A 26 -13.03 4.00 -8.23
CA TYR A 26 -11.62 3.74 -7.90
C TYR A 26 -10.84 3.04 -9.01
N MET A 27 -11.55 2.44 -9.97
CA MET A 27 -10.94 1.68 -11.07
C MET A 27 -10.90 2.46 -12.40
N SER A 28 -11.59 3.60 -12.48
CA SER A 28 -11.65 4.44 -13.68
C SER A 28 -10.63 5.58 -13.64
N GLU A 29 -10.56 6.32 -12.54
CA GLU A 29 -9.60 7.42 -12.34
C GLU A 29 -9.20 7.52 -10.86
N ALA A 30 -7.96 7.96 -10.60
CA ALA A 30 -7.57 8.27 -9.22
C ALA A 30 -8.38 9.47 -8.72
N LYS A 31 -9.13 9.30 -7.62
CA LYS A 31 -9.90 10.39 -7.00
C LYS A 31 -8.98 11.58 -6.71
N PRO A 32 -9.40 12.83 -6.94
CA PRO A 32 -8.56 14.02 -6.73
C PRO A 32 -7.98 14.11 -5.32
N THR A 33 -8.74 13.65 -4.32
CA THR A 33 -8.33 13.61 -2.91
C THR A 33 -7.12 12.69 -2.64
N LEU A 34 -6.87 11.71 -3.52
CA LEU A 34 -5.73 10.80 -3.44
C LEU A 34 -4.45 11.38 -4.07
N ARG A 35 -4.52 12.57 -4.67
CA ARG A 35 -3.38 13.28 -5.29
C ARG A 35 -2.89 14.48 -4.48
N SER A 36 -3.45 14.68 -3.29
CA SER A 36 -3.03 15.77 -2.40
C SER A 36 -1.93 15.30 -1.44
N PRO A 37 -1.00 16.18 -1.04
CA PRO A 37 -0.11 15.93 0.08
C PRO A 37 -0.88 15.52 1.33
N LEU A 38 -0.31 14.62 2.12
CA LEU A 38 -0.92 14.26 3.41
C LEU A 38 -0.80 15.42 4.40
N GLU A 39 -1.82 15.61 5.23
CA GLU A 39 -1.84 16.68 6.24
C GLU A 39 -0.87 16.42 7.41
N ARG A 40 -0.38 15.19 7.53
CA ARG A 40 0.53 14.77 8.59
C ARG A 40 1.83 14.23 7.99
N PRO A 41 2.98 14.47 8.64
CA PRO A 41 4.23 13.85 8.27
C PRO A 41 4.10 12.32 8.24
N GLY A 42 4.80 11.69 7.30
CA GLY A 42 4.81 10.24 7.16
C GLY A 42 5.96 9.73 6.32
N VAL A 43 6.09 8.41 6.27
CA VAL A 43 7.02 7.67 5.42
C VAL A 43 6.28 6.50 4.79
N LEU A 44 6.63 6.18 3.54
CA LEU A 44 6.18 4.95 2.90
C LEU A 44 7.21 3.85 3.14
N LEU A 45 6.80 2.74 3.75
CA LEU A 45 7.59 1.53 3.89
C LEU A 45 7.14 0.54 2.82
N ALA A 46 8.01 0.21 1.87
CA ALA A 46 7.63 -0.60 0.71
C ALA A 46 8.72 -1.60 0.32
N GLY A 47 8.31 -2.80 -0.09
CA GLY A 47 9.21 -3.81 -0.62
C GLY A 47 9.50 -3.58 -2.09
N ARG A 48 10.80 -3.60 -2.46
CA ARG A 48 11.24 -3.36 -3.84
C ARG A 48 10.74 -4.45 -4.81
N ARG A 49 10.51 -5.66 -4.31
CA ARG A 49 10.10 -6.84 -5.08
C ARG A 49 8.59 -7.09 -5.04
N SER A 50 7.78 -6.10 -4.63
CA SER A 50 6.33 -6.27 -4.61
C SER A 50 5.77 -6.42 -6.02
N HIS A 51 5.07 -7.53 -6.27
CA HIS A 51 4.29 -7.75 -7.48
C HIS A 51 2.84 -7.25 -7.35
N VAL A 52 2.47 -6.68 -6.19
CA VAL A 52 1.13 -6.17 -5.92
C VAL A 52 1.09 -4.66 -6.14
N VAL A 53 1.96 -3.93 -5.44
CA VAL A 53 2.10 -2.47 -5.58
C VAL A 53 3.52 -2.21 -6.08
N GLY A 54 3.70 -2.30 -7.40
CA GLY A 54 5.02 -2.18 -8.04
C GLY A 54 5.69 -0.82 -7.76
N ALA A 55 7.02 -0.79 -7.90
CA ALA A 55 7.83 0.36 -7.48
C ALA A 55 7.37 1.70 -8.06
N ALA A 56 7.02 1.74 -9.35
CA ALA A 56 6.54 2.95 -10.01
C ALA A 56 5.28 3.56 -9.35
N ASN A 57 4.38 2.72 -8.83
CA ASN A 57 3.17 3.20 -8.14
C ASN A 57 3.50 3.80 -6.78
N VAL A 58 4.43 3.17 -6.05
CA VAL A 58 4.89 3.69 -4.75
C VAL A 58 5.64 5.01 -4.94
N GLU A 59 6.50 5.12 -5.95
CA GLU A 59 7.22 6.36 -6.27
C GLU A 59 6.26 7.48 -6.69
N ALA A 60 5.25 7.16 -7.49
CA ALA A 60 4.20 8.10 -7.84
C ALA A 60 3.46 8.58 -6.57
N ALA A 61 2.99 7.65 -5.72
CA ALA A 61 2.32 7.99 -4.48
C ALA A 61 3.20 8.85 -3.55
N ALA A 62 4.48 8.50 -3.40
CA ALA A 62 5.44 9.25 -2.61
C ALA A 62 5.57 10.70 -3.08
N ARG A 63 5.64 10.91 -4.39
CA ARG A 63 5.70 12.24 -5.00
C ARG A 63 4.42 13.04 -4.78
N GLU A 64 3.25 12.45 -5.06
CA GLU A 64 1.96 13.12 -4.89
C GLU A 64 1.70 13.46 -3.41
N TRP A 65 2.10 12.56 -2.50
CA TRP A 65 1.87 12.72 -1.06
C TRP A 65 2.96 13.52 -0.34
N GLY A 66 4.07 13.83 -1.03
CA GLY A 66 5.21 14.54 -0.45
C GLY A 66 5.96 13.74 0.62
N LEU A 67 6.03 12.41 0.48
CA LEU A 67 6.61 11.51 1.47
C LEU A 67 7.93 10.91 0.98
N ALA A 68 8.83 10.60 1.93
CA ALA A 68 9.97 9.75 1.65
C ALA A 68 9.53 8.28 1.52
N VAL A 69 10.27 7.51 0.72
CA VAL A 69 10.11 6.05 0.64
C VAL A 69 11.33 5.38 1.25
N ARG A 70 11.09 4.47 2.18
CA ARG A 70 12.09 3.52 2.65
C ARG A 70 11.85 2.17 1.98
N TRP A 71 12.81 1.80 1.15
CA TRP A 71 12.78 0.55 0.40
C TRP A 71 13.36 -0.60 1.20
N PHE A 72 12.64 -1.71 1.17
CA PHE A 72 13.09 -3.02 1.64
C PHE A 72 13.49 -3.81 0.40
N GLU A 73 14.78 -3.83 0.11
CA GLU A 73 15.31 -4.28 -1.20
C GLU A 73 15.06 -5.78 -1.46
N GLU A 74 14.93 -6.57 -0.40
CA GLU A 74 14.71 -8.02 -0.49
C GLU A 74 13.24 -8.42 -0.34
N SER A 75 12.39 -7.51 0.17
CA SER A 75 10.97 -7.78 0.46
C SER A 75 10.02 -7.56 -0.73
N GLY A 76 8.94 -8.32 -0.73
CA GLY A 76 7.76 -8.22 -1.58
C GLY A 76 6.66 -7.32 -0.99
N HIS A 77 5.42 -7.81 -0.96
CA HIS A 77 4.27 -7.01 -0.52
C HIS A 77 4.15 -6.91 1.00
N PHE A 78 4.64 -7.90 1.74
CA PHE A 78 4.44 -8.00 3.18
C PHE A 78 5.76 -7.78 3.92
N VAL A 79 6.32 -6.58 3.81
CA VAL A 79 7.60 -6.18 4.42
C VAL A 79 7.70 -6.52 5.91
N TYR A 80 6.58 -6.46 6.64
CA TYR A 80 6.53 -6.77 8.08
C TYR A 80 6.57 -8.27 8.40
N VAL A 81 6.29 -9.13 7.41
CA VAL A 81 6.46 -10.59 7.51
C VAL A 81 7.86 -10.99 7.02
N GLU A 82 8.32 -10.37 5.94
CA GLU A 82 9.53 -10.74 5.24
C GLU A 82 10.80 -10.22 5.93
N GLU A 83 10.77 -8.98 6.46
CA GLU A 83 11.86 -8.33 7.18
C GLU A 83 11.36 -7.68 8.49
N PRO A 84 10.82 -8.45 9.46
CA PRO A 84 10.08 -7.93 10.61
C PRO A 84 10.91 -6.99 11.52
N GLU A 85 12.18 -7.31 11.76
CA GLU A 85 13.06 -6.51 12.62
C GLU A 85 13.40 -5.16 11.96
N ALA A 86 13.74 -5.18 10.67
CA ALA A 86 14.04 -3.97 9.91
C ALA A 86 12.78 -3.09 9.76
N PHE A 87 11.61 -3.72 9.58
CA PHE A 87 10.33 -3.04 9.56
C PHE A 87 10.03 -2.35 10.90
N ALA A 88 10.14 -3.08 12.02
CA ALA A 88 9.91 -2.52 13.34
C ALA A 88 10.87 -1.35 13.64
N ALA A 89 12.15 -1.47 13.28
CA ALA A 89 13.12 -0.39 13.41
C ALA A 89 12.73 0.84 12.59
N ALA A 90 12.28 0.66 11.34
CA ALA A 90 11.82 1.74 10.48
C ALA A 90 10.59 2.47 11.04
N VAL A 91 9.63 1.73 11.62
CA VAL A 91 8.45 2.31 12.26
C VAL A 91 8.84 3.16 13.48
N VAL A 92 9.75 2.66 14.32
CA VAL A 92 10.24 3.40 15.49
C VAL A 92 11.01 4.65 15.09
N GLU A 93 11.83 4.57 14.04
CA GLU A 93 12.55 5.73 13.50
C GLU A 93 11.59 6.81 12.98
N ALA A 94 10.55 6.41 12.24
CA ALA A 94 9.57 7.32 11.67
C ALA A 94 8.65 7.98 12.71
N ALA A 95 8.55 7.41 13.91
CA ALA A 95 7.72 7.93 15.00
C ALA A 95 8.44 8.99 15.87
N ARG A 96 9.70 9.31 15.57
CA ARG A 96 10.51 10.33 16.27
C ARG A 96 10.44 11.66 15.54
#